data_AF-A0A650CRI1-F1
#
_entry.id   AF-A0A650CRI1-F1
#
_cell.length_a   1.000
_cell.length_b   1.000
_cell.length_c   1.000
_cell.angle_alpha   90.00
_cell.angle_beta   90.00
_cell.angle_gamma   90.00
#
_symmetry.space_group_name_H-M   'P 1'
#
loop_
_entity.id
_entity.type
_entity.pdbx_description
1 polymer ?
#
loop_
_entity_poly.entity_id
_entity_poly.type
_entity_poly.pdbx_seq_one_letter_code
_entity_poly.pdbx_strand_id
1 'polypeptide(L)' 'MNGVKKLDEITYELEFNSVKTISFKLDEEFLREIDEMVKVMGYSNRSDLIRDAIIAYIKELERKDGSE' A
#
# COMPACT_ATOMS: atom_id res chain seq x y z
N MET A 1 5.92 -8.51 -11.46
CA MET A 1 6.25 -9.24 -12.69
C MET A 1 5.65 -8.40 -13.80
N ASN A 2 6.48 -7.83 -14.68
CA ASN A 2 5.95 -7.05 -15.80
C ASN A 2 5.53 -8.05 -16.88
N GLY A 3 4.32 -7.92 -17.38
CA GLY A 3 3.72 -8.83 -18.35
C GLY A 3 3.39 -8.11 -19.64
N VAL A 4 3.64 -8.78 -20.76
CA VAL A 4 3.15 -8.35 -22.07
C VAL A 4 2.23 -9.45 -22.58
N LYS A 5 0.94 -9.13 -22.75
CA LYS A 5 -0.05 -10.04 -23.30
C LYS A 5 -0.49 -9.52 -24.65
N LYS A 6 -0.31 -10.32 -25.70
CA LYS A 6 -0.83 -10.00 -27.03
C LYS A 6 -2.35 -10.20 -27.02
N LEU A 7 -3.09 -9.17 -27.41
CA LEU A 7 -4.56 -9.23 -27.52
C LEU A 7 -4.99 -9.52 -28.96
N ASP A 8 -4.32 -8.92 -29.95
CA ASP A 8 -4.55 -9.16 -31.38
C ASP A 8 -3.27 -8.87 -32.21
N GLU A 9 -3.37 -8.81 -33.55
CA GLU A 9 -2.22 -8.61 -34.44
C GLU A 9 -1.44 -7.32 -34.18
N ILE A 10 -2.10 -6.26 -33.71
CA ILE A 10 -1.50 -4.93 -33.50
C ILE A 10 -1.61 -4.42 -32.05
N THR A 11 -2.38 -5.09 -31.19
CA THR A 11 -2.67 -4.65 -29.83
C THR A 11 -2.00 -5.53 -28.77
N TYR A 12 -1.35 -4.88 -27.81
CA TYR A 12 -0.67 -5.49 -26.68
C TYR A 12 -1.13 -4.85 -25.38
N GLU A 13 -1.43 -5.68 -24.39
CA GLU A 13 -1.69 -5.27 -23.02
C GLU A 13 -0.37 -5.33 -22.23
N LEU A 14 -0.06 -4.24 -21.55
CA LEU A 14 1.16 -4.07 -20.76
C LEU A 14 0.78 -3.96 -19.29
N GLU A 15 1.14 -4.96 -18.49
CA GLU A 15 1.05 -4.87 -17.03
C GLU A 15 2.35 -4.27 -16.48
N PHE A 16 2.25 -3.02 -16.02
CA PHE A 16 3.34 -2.33 -15.32
C PHE A 16 3.04 -2.24 -13.83
N ASN A 17 3.70 -3.08 -13.02
CA ASN A 17 3.70 -2.92 -11.57
C ASN A 17 4.76 -1.90 -11.16
N SER A 18 4.46 -0.61 -11.34
CA SER A 18 5.34 0.46 -10.88
C SER A 18 5.13 0.73 -9.39
N VAL A 19 6.20 0.66 -8.60
CA VAL A 19 6.19 1.16 -7.21
C VAL A 19 6.14 2.69 -7.26
N LYS A 20 5.19 3.29 -6.53
CA LYS A 20 5.11 4.75 -6.33
C LYS A 20 5.61 5.09 -4.93
N THR A 21 6.50 6.07 -4.85
CA THR A 21 6.98 6.61 -3.57
C THR A 21 6.20 7.89 -3.25
N ILE A 22 5.64 7.95 -2.04
CA ILE A 22 4.94 9.12 -1.53
C ILE A 22 5.71 9.65 -0.33
N SER A 23 5.95 10.95 -0.31
CA SER A 23 6.59 11.64 0.82
C SER A 23 5.54 12.51 1.50
N PHE A 24 5.36 12.34 2.81
CA PHE A 24 4.48 13.17 3.62
C PHE A 24 5.17 13.53 4.94
N LYS A 25 4.73 14.63 5.54
CA LYS A 25 5.24 15.10 6.83
C LYS A 25 4.33 14.60 7.94
N LEU A 26 4.96 14.15 9.01
CA LEU A 26 4.32 13.76 10.27
C LEU A 26 5.05 14.49 11.39
N ASP A 27 4.36 14.67 12.51
CA ASP A 27 5.00 15.11 13.74
C ASP A 27 5.97 14.04 14.27
N GLU A 28 6.92 14.49 15.09
CA GLU A 28 8.01 13.63 15.57
C GLU A 28 7.53 12.60 16.60
N GLU A 29 6.52 12.92 17.39
CA GLU A 29 5.95 12.01 18.38
C GLU A 29 5.28 10.83 17.70
N PHE A 30 4.43 11.10 16.71
CA PHE A 30 3.77 10.06 15.94
C PHE A 30 4.75 9.21 15.12
N LEU A 31 5.84 9.80 14.61
CA LEU A 31 6.91 9.03 13.96
C LEU A 31 7.59 8.06 14.93
N ARG A 32 7.81 8.47 16.19
CA ARG A 32 8.37 7.59 17.22
C ARG A 32 7.43 6.43 17.54
N GLU A 33 6.13 6.70 17.66
CA GLU A 33 5.13 5.65 17.89
C GLU A 33 5.13 4.62 16.75
N ILE A 34 5.19 5.07 15.50
CA ILE A 34 5.30 4.19 14.32
C ILE A 34 6.56 3.32 14.42
N ASP A 35 7.71 3.90 14.78
CA ASP A 35 8.97 3.16 14.93
C ASP A 35 8.91 2.06 16.00
N GLU A 36 8.26 2.35 17.12
CA GLU A 36 8.05 1.38 18.19
C GLU A 36 7.13 0.26 17.73
N MET A 37 6.04 0.59 17.05
CA MET A 37 5.11 -0.39 16.49
C MET A 37 5.78 -1.31 15.47
N VAL A 38 6.64 -0.78 14.59
CA VAL A 38 7.42 -1.60 13.64
C VAL A 38 8.20 -2.69 14.38
N LYS A 39 8.86 -2.33 15.50
CA LYS A 39 9.64 -3.28 16.30
C LYS A 39 8.76 -4.30 17.03
N VAL A 40 7.71 -3.83 17.70
CA VAL A 40 6.81 -4.68 18.51
C VAL A 40 6.07 -5.68 17.63
N MET A 41 5.66 -5.28 16.44
CA MET A 41 4.90 -6.12 15.51
C MET A 41 5.77 -6.92 14.53
N GLY A 42 7.09 -6.73 14.55
CA GLY A 42 8.04 -7.51 13.73
C GLY A 42 8.07 -7.12 12.25
N TYR A 43 7.70 -5.88 11.89
CA TYR A 43 7.81 -5.40 10.51
C TYR A 43 9.26 -5.10 10.13
N SER A 44 9.57 -5.25 8.85
CA SER A 44 10.91 -4.97 8.32
C SER A 44 11.21 -3.48 8.19
N ASN A 45 10.20 -2.65 7.93
CA ASN A 45 10.33 -1.19 7.82
C ASN A 45 8.98 -0.49 8.05
N ARG A 46 9.03 0.84 8.18
CA ARG A 46 7.83 1.69 8.36
C ARG A 46 6.84 1.56 7.21
N SER A 47 7.33 1.50 5.97
CA SER A 47 6.47 1.46 4.79
C SER A 47 5.60 0.21 4.73
N ASP A 48 6.09 -0.93 5.22
CA ASP A 48 5.32 -2.16 5.29
C ASP A 48 4.19 -2.05 6.33
N LEU A 49 4.50 -1.57 7.54
CA LEU A 49 3.49 -1.30 8.57
C LEU A 49 2.43 -0.31 8.07
N ILE A 50 2.86 0.82 7.50
CA ILE A 50 1.97 1.87 7.01
C ILE A 50 1.09 1.35 5.87
N ARG A 51 1.64 0.53 4.97
CA ARG A 51 0.88 -0.07 3.86
C ARG A 51 -0.25 -0.95 4.38
N ASP A 52 0.05 -1.82 5.34
CA ASP A 52 -0.94 -2.73 5.91
C ASP A 52 -2.01 -1.98 6.70
N ALA A 53 -1.62 -0.94 7.44
CA ALA A 53 -2.55 -0.06 8.15
C ALA A 53 -3.52 0.64 7.18
N ILE A 54 -3.01 1.17 6.06
CA ILE A 54 -3.84 1.81 5.02
C ILE A 54 -4.81 0.80 4.40
N ILE A 55 -4.33 -0.40 4.04
CA ILE A 55 -5.18 -1.45 3.46
C ILE A 55 -6.27 -1.88 4.44
N ALA A 56 -5.93 -2.07 5.72
CA ALA A 56 -6.90 -2.40 6.75
C ALA A 56 -7.96 -1.31 6.92
N TYR A 57 -7.54 -0.05 6.89
CA TYR A 57 -8.46 1.10 6.97
C TYR A 57 -9.40 1.19 5.76
N ILE A 58 -8.90 1.01 4.53
CA ILE A 58 -9.73 1.02 3.32
C ILE A 58 -10.76 -0.11 3.38
N LYS A 59 -10.36 -1.33 3.76
CA LYS A 59 -11.30 -2.45 3.92
C LYS A 59 -12.40 -2.17 4.94
N GLU A 60 -12.06 -1.47 6.02
CA GLU A 60 -13.03 -1.04 7.04
C GLU A 60 -14.01 -0.01 6.47
N LEU A 61 -13.54 0.94 5.65
CA LEU A 61 -14.39 1.91 4.96
C LEU A 61 -15.33 1.23 3.97
N GLU A 62 -14.82 0.34 3.11
CA GLU A 62 -15.62 -0.41 2.15
C GLU A 62 -16.71 -1.24 2.83
N ARG A 63 -16.42 -1.84 3.99
CA ARG A 63 -17.43 -2.57 4.79
C ARG A 63 -18.54 -1.65 5.31
N LYS A 64 -18.20 -0.42 5.70
CA LYS A 64 -19.17 0.56 6.19
C LYS A 64 -20.02 1.12 5.06
N ASP A 65 -19.43 1.35 3.90
CA ASP A 65 -20.13 1.86 2.71
C ASP A 65 -21.00 0.80 2.03
N GLY A 66 -20.62 -0.49 2.12
CA GLY A 66 -21.41 -1.64 1.64
C GLY A 66 -22.53 -2.11 2.58
N SER A 67 -22.89 -1.30 3.57
CA SER A 67 -24.06 -1.51 4.43
C SER A 67 -25.29 -0.79 3.84
N GLU A 68 -25.69 -1.17 2.63
CA GLU A 68 -27.01 -0.90 2.04
C GLU A 68 -27.57 -2.17 1.38
#